data_AF-A0A2V6U5B7-F1
#
_entry.id   AF-A0A2V6U5B7-F1
#
_cell.length_a   1.000
_cell.length_b   1.000
_cell.length_c   1.000
_cell.angle_alpha   90.00
_cell.angle_beta   90.00
_cell.angle_gamma   90.00
#
_symmetry.space_group_name_H-M   'P 1'
#
loop_
_entity.id
_entity.type
_entity.pdbx_description
1 polymer ?
#
loop_
_entity_poly.entity_id
_entity_poly.type
_entity_poly.pdbx_seq_one_letter_code
_entity_poly.pdbx_strand_id
1 'polypeptide(L)' 'AVPKDPWGNAYKYRCCPGQNGEYDLWSEGSDGAPGGEGEAADITSWDSSQR' A
#
# COMPACT_ATOMS: atom_id res chain seq x y z
N ALA A 1 2.93 7.71 -15.95
CA ALA A 1 2.94 6.35 -15.36
C ALA A 1 3.02 6.50 -13.85
N VAL A 2 2.26 5.72 -13.08
CA VAL A 2 2.39 5.72 -11.61
C VAL A 2 3.75 5.12 -11.27
N PRO A 3 4.58 5.78 -10.43
CA PRO A 3 5.83 5.19 -9.97
C PRO A 3 5.53 3.87 -9.26
N LYS A 4 6.38 2.86 -9.47
CA LYS A 4 6.32 1.60 -8.73
C LYS A 4 6.86 1.82 -7.33
N ASP A 5 6.45 0.97 -6.39
CA ASP A 5 7.05 0.98 -5.06
C ASP A 5 8.54 0.57 -5.09
N PRO A 6 9.30 0.77 -3.99
CA PRO A 6 10.73 0.46 -3.93
C PRO A 6 11.10 -0.97 -4.31
N TRP A 7 10.15 -1.90 -4.23
CA TRP A 7 10.33 -3.31 -4.57
C TRP A 7 9.92 -3.65 -6.01
N GLY A 8 9.45 -2.66 -6.77
CA GLY A 8 9.03 -2.82 -8.15
C GLY A 8 7.61 -3.37 -8.29
N ASN A 9 6.86 -3.45 -7.19
CA ASN A 9 5.47 -3.86 -7.20
C ASN A 9 4.58 -2.68 -7.64
N ALA A 10 3.37 -3.03 -8.08
CA ALA A 10 2.38 -2.04 -8.48
C ALA A 10 1.51 -1.70 -7.27
N TYR A 11 1.38 -0.41 -6.96
CA TYR A 11 0.48 0.03 -5.90
C TYR A 11 -0.95 -0.44 -6.17
N LYS A 12 -1.56 -1.03 -5.14
CA LYS A 12 -2.97 -1.39 -5.15
C LYS A 12 -3.78 -0.17 -4.80
N TYR A 13 -4.68 0.18 -5.71
CA TYR A 13 -5.60 1.29 -5.57
C TYR A 13 -7.02 0.75 -5.58
N ARG A 14 -7.84 1.27 -4.68
CA ARG A 14 -9.28 1.05 -4.66
C ARG A 14 -9.97 2.40 -4.60
N CYS A 15 -10.80 2.69 -5.61
CA CYS A 15 -11.77 3.79 -5.53
C CYS A 15 -13.20 3.32 -5.62
N CYS A 16 -14.03 4.04 -4.87
CA CYS A 16 -15.49 4.02 -4.89
C CYS A 16 -16.14 2.77 -4.28
N PRO A 17 -16.43 2.76 -2.96
CA PRO A 17 -15.90 3.58 -1.85
C PRO A 17 -14.61 2.97 -1.28
N GLY A 18 -13.70 3.81 -0.76
CA GLY A 18 -12.58 3.32 0.03
C GLY A 18 -13.08 2.73 1.35
N GLN A 19 -12.44 1.67 1.81
CA GLN A 19 -12.71 1.01 3.08
C GLN A 19 -12.29 1.89 4.26
N ASN A 20 -11.29 2.76 4.08
CA ASN A 20 -10.78 3.67 5.11
C ASN A 20 -10.90 5.17 4.73
N GLY A 21 -11.51 5.51 3.59
CA GLY A 21 -11.63 6.90 3.13
C GLY A 21 -12.25 7.04 1.73
N GLU A 22 -11.96 8.16 1.05
CA GLU A 22 -12.41 8.39 -0.33
C GLU A 22 -11.73 7.45 -1.33
N TYR A 23 -10.48 7.08 -1.05
CA TYR A 23 -9.68 6.11 -1.79
C TYR A 23 -8.75 5.37 -0.84
N ASP A 24 -8.48 4.10 -1.15
CA ASP A 24 -7.43 3.33 -0.50
C ASP A 24 -6.29 3.13 -1.50
N LEU A 25 -5.09 3.55 -1.13
CA LEU A 25 -3.86 3.22 -1.83
C LEU A 25 -2.93 2.45 -0.88
N TRP A 26 -2.53 1.22 -1.23
CA TRP A 26 -1.59 0.44 -0.44
C TRP A 26 -0.59 -0.33 -1.30
N SER A 27 0.53 -0.72 -0.70
CA SER A 27 1.55 -1.60 -1.26
C SER A 27 1.79 -2.75 -0.28
N GLU A 28 1.85 -3.96 -0.80
CA GLU A 28 2.09 -5.21 -0.04
C GLU A 28 3.60 -5.44 0.20
N GLY A 29 4.36 -4.36 0.38
CA GLY A 29 5.81 -4.41 0.63
C GLY A 29 6.60 -5.23 -0.40
N SER A 30 7.72 -5.80 0.07
CA SER A 30 8.62 -6.64 -0.72
C SER A 30 8.10 -8.03 -1.05
N ASP A 31 7.19 -8.57 -0.26
CA ASP A 31 6.71 -9.95 -0.40
C ASP A 31 5.49 -10.06 -1.33
N GLY A 32 4.81 -8.95 -1.61
CA GLY A 32 3.61 -8.93 -2.45
C GLY A 32 2.42 -9.63 -1.79
N ALA A 33 2.43 -9.76 -0.46
CA ALA A 33 1.38 -10.37 0.33
C ALA A 33 0.89 -9.41 1.44
N PRO A 34 -0.39 -9.50 1.85
CA PRO A 34 -0.88 -8.75 2.99
C PRO A 34 -0.22 -9.26 4.28
N GLY A 35 0.39 -8.36 5.04
CA GLY A 35 1.11 -8.62 6.26
C GLY A 35 2.57 -8.17 6.19
N GLY A 36 3.45 -8.86 6.90
CA GLY A 36 4.89 -8.61 6.89
C GLY A 36 5.37 -7.57 7.91
N GLU A 37 6.66 -7.62 8.20
CA GLU A 37 7.35 -6.68 9.08
C GLU A 37 8.59 -6.13 8.35
N GLY A 38 8.99 -4.90 8.68
CA GLY A 38 10.12 -4.23 8.05
C GLY A 38 9.88 -3.97 6.56
N GLU A 39 10.72 -4.53 5.69
CA GLU A 39 10.63 -4.34 4.23
C GLU A 39 9.46 -5.11 3.58
N ALA A 40 8.89 -6.08 4.29
CA ALA A 40 7.69 -6.77 3.84
C ALA A 40 6.41 -6.13 4.40
N ALA A 41 6.50 -5.08 5.21
CA ALA A 41 5.33 -4.49 5.83
C ALA A 41 4.43 -3.79 4.80
N ASP A 42 3.12 -4.00 4.94
CA ASP A 42 2.10 -3.28 4.18
C ASP A 42 2.21 -1.77 4.41
N ILE A 43 2.40 -1.01 3.33
CA ILE A 43 2.38 0.44 3.36
C ILE A 43 1.02 0.90 2.87
N THR A 44 0.24 1.52 3.74
CA THR A 44 -1.08 2.05 3.38
C THR A 44 -1.08 3.57 3.47
N SER A 45 -1.73 4.23 2.52
CA SER A 45 -1.74 5.70 2.42
C SER A 45 -2.56 6.38 3.52
N TRP A 46 -3.48 5.64 4.15
CA TRP A 46 -4.34 6.16 5.23
C TRP A 46 -3.75 5.88 6.61
N ASP A 47 -2.85 4.89 6.74
CA ASP A 47 -2.17 4.63 7.99
C ASP A 47 -1.15 5.73 8.28
N SER A 48 -1.56 6.65 9.15
CA SER A 48 -0.72 7.74 9.63
C SER A 48 0.35 7.31 10.63
N SER A 49 0.37 6.03 11.03
CA SER A 49 1.29 5.49 12.04
C SER A 49 2.70 5.23 11.47
N GLN A 50 2.81 5.08 10.15
CA GLN A 50 4.06 4.92 9.42
C GLN A 50 4.69 6.25 8.94
N ARG A 51 4.31 7.40 9.54
CA ARG A 51 4.92 8.71 9.25
C ARG A 51 6.33 8.83 9.78
#